data_AF-A0A945V6W1-F1
#
_entry.id   AF-A0A945V6W1-F1
#
_cell.length_a   1.000
_cell.length_b   1.000
_cell.length_c   1.000
_cell.angle_alpha   90.00
_cell.angle_beta   90.00
_cell.angle_gamma   90.00
#
_symmetry.space_group_name_H-M   'P 1'
#
loop_
_entity.id
_entity.type
_entity.pdbx_description
1 polymer ?
#
loop_
_entity_poly.entity_id
_entity_poly.type
_entity_poly.pdbx_seq_one_letter_code
_entity_poly.pdbx_strand_id
1 'polypeptide(L)'
;MNIDQHTVKKFDTELEGLRAQILKMGGLVEEQIAQSLNALTTGDLALCDQVQEGDHKVNAMEVDIDEKISRVIALRQPAAGDLRLLMA
;
A
#
# COMPACT_ATOMS: atom_id res chain seq x y z
N MET A 1 -20.56 16.86 -24.23
CA MET A 1 -20.70 16.70 -22.77
C MET A 1 -20.39 15.25 -22.43
N ASN A 2 -19.26 14.98 -21.74
CA ASN A 2 -19.01 13.75 -20.95
C ASN A 2 -17.59 13.62 -20.38
N ILE A 3 -16.71 14.62 -20.58
CA ILE A 3 -15.32 14.57 -20.11
C ILE A 3 -15.24 14.46 -18.56
N ASP A 4 -16.16 15.10 -17.83
CA ASP A 4 -16.21 15.04 -16.37
C ASP A 4 -16.56 13.65 -15.82
N GLN A 5 -17.55 12.95 -16.40
CA GLN A 5 -17.94 11.60 -15.95
C GLN A 5 -16.84 10.56 -16.17
N HIS A 6 -16.12 10.63 -17.29
CA HIS A 6 -15.00 9.72 -17.56
C HIS A 6 -13.82 9.96 -16.62
N THR A 7 -13.55 11.23 -16.27
CA THR A 7 -12.45 11.61 -15.37
C THR A 7 -12.72 11.20 -13.92
N VAL A 8 -13.96 11.34 -13.46
CA VAL A 8 -14.39 10.88 -12.12
C VAL A 8 -14.31 9.35 -12.02
N LYS A 9 -14.87 8.63 -13.00
CA LYS A 9 -14.87 7.15 -12.98
C LYS A 9 -13.46 6.55 -13.05
N LYS A 10 -12.56 7.16 -13.83
CA LYS A 10 -11.16 6.73 -13.91
C LYS A 10 -10.44 6.89 -12.57
N PHE A 11 -10.73 7.97 -11.85
CA PHE A 11 -10.15 8.23 -10.54
C PHE A 11 -10.67 7.28 -9.45
N ASP A 12 -11.97 6.98 -9.43
CA ASP A 12 -12.51 5.99 -8.51
C ASP A 12 -11.83 4.63 -8.71
N THR A 13 -11.59 4.27 -9.98
CA THR A 13 -10.85 3.04 -10.34
C THR A 13 -9.39 3.08 -9.85
N GLU A 14 -8.71 4.24 -9.96
CA GLU A 14 -7.34 4.42 -9.47
C GLU A 14 -7.29 4.31 -7.93
N LEU A 15 -8.24 4.90 -7.21
CA LEU A 15 -8.35 4.78 -5.75
C LEU A 15 -8.67 3.36 -5.29
N GLU A 16 -9.58 2.66 -5.98
CA GLU A 16 -9.86 1.25 -5.68
C GLU A 16 -8.62 0.37 -5.91
N GLY A 17 -7.89 0.63 -6.99
CA GLY A 17 -6.63 -0.06 -7.28
C GLY A 17 -5.56 0.19 -6.22
N LEU A 18 -5.45 1.42 -5.72
CA LEU A 18 -4.54 1.77 -4.62
C LEU A 18 -4.94 1.07 -3.32
N ARG A 19 -6.23 1.08 -2.96
CA ARG A 19 -6.74 0.39 -1.78
C ARG A 19 -6.44 -1.11 -1.83
N ALA A 20 -6.63 -1.74 -3.00
CA ALA A 20 -6.34 -3.15 -3.17
C ALA A 20 -4.84 -3.47 -2.98
N GLN A 21 -3.94 -2.59 -3.42
CA GLN A 21 -2.50 -2.75 -3.23
C GLN A 21 -2.10 -2.60 -1.76
N ILE A 22 -2.67 -1.62 -1.06
CA ILE A 22 -2.44 -1.44 0.39
C ILE A 22 -2.89 -2.68 1.16
N LEU A 23 -4.09 -3.20 0.88
CA LEU A 23 -4.59 -4.42 1.52
C LEU A 23 -3.70 -5.63 1.23
N LYS A 24 -3.21 -5.76 0.00
CA LYS A 24 -2.29 -6.84 -0.38
C LYS A 24 -0.96 -6.73 0.36
N MET A 25 -0.40 -5.52 0.48
CA MET A 25 0.82 -5.28 1.26
C MET A 25 0.59 -5.61 2.74
N GLY A 26 -0.53 -5.18 3.32
CA GLY A 26 -0.92 -5.49 4.69
C GLY A 26 -0.99 -7.00 4.96
N GLY A 27 -1.62 -7.77 4.07
CA GLY A 27 -1.67 -9.23 4.21
C GLY A 27 -0.29 -9.90 4.18
N LEU A 28 0.65 -9.37 3.39
CA LEU A 28 2.03 -9.88 3.38
C LEU A 28 2.78 -9.55 4.67
N VAL A 29 2.56 -8.36 5.23
CA VAL A 29 3.11 -7.97 6.54
C VAL A 29 2.55 -8.85 7.66
N GLU A 30 1.24 -9.13 7.64
CA GLU A 30 0.61 -10.04 8.60
C GLU A 30 1.22 -11.46 8.53
N GLU A 31 1.45 -11.97 7.31
CA GLU A 31 2.13 -13.26 7.11
C GLU A 31 3.55 -13.26 7.68
N GLN A 32 4.33 -12.21 7.43
CA GLN A 32 5.69 -12.07 7.96
C GLN A 32 5.73 -12.00 9.48
N ILE A 33 4.76 -11.33 10.12
CA ILE A 33 4.63 -11.29 11.58
C ILE A 33 4.37 -12.70 12.11
N ALA A 34 3.44 -13.44 11.50
CA ALA A 34 3.14 -14.81 11.91
C ALA A 34 4.36 -15.74 11.76
N GLN A 35 5.09 -15.62 10.65
CA GLN A 35 6.32 -16.37 10.41
C GLN A 35 7.42 -16.00 11.40
N SER A 36 7.59 -14.72 11.72
CA SER A 36 8.56 -14.24 12.72
C SER A 36 8.30 -14.80 14.11
N LEU A 37 7.03 -14.83 14.53
CA LEU A 37 6.63 -15.42 15.81
C LEU A 37 6.89 -16.93 15.85
N ASN A 38 6.62 -17.62 14.74
CA ASN A 38 6.92 -19.04 14.64
C ASN A 38 8.43 -19.30 14.70
N ALA A 39 9.23 -18.57 13.93
CA ALA A 39 10.69 -18.68 13.91
C ALA A 39 11.30 -18.45 15.30
N LEU A 40 10.80 -17.44 16.02
CA LEU A 40 11.21 -17.15 17.39
C LEU A 40 10.88 -18.30 18.37
N THR A 41 9.71 -18.92 18.20
CA THR A 41 9.25 -19.99 19.10
C THR A 41 9.98 -21.30 18.84
N THR A 42 10.30 -21.60 17.57
CA THR A 42 10.92 -22.87 17.15
C THR A 42 12.44 -22.79 17.05
N GLY A 43 13.01 -21.59 17.02
CA GLY A 43 14.43 -21.38 16.71
C GLY A 43 14.79 -21.64 15.25
N ASP A 44 13.81 -21.59 14.34
CA ASP A 44 14.00 -21.87 12.92
C ASP A 44 14.63 -20.66 12.20
N LEU A 45 15.95 -20.71 12.04
CA LEU A 45 16.72 -19.68 11.35
C LEU A 45 16.37 -19.57 9.85
N ALA A 46 15.95 -20.66 9.20
CA ALA A 46 15.58 -20.60 7.79
C ALA A 46 14.30 -19.78 7.59
N LEU A 47 13.38 -19.81 8.56
CA LEU A 47 12.19 -18.97 8.54
C LEU A 47 12.53 -17.50 8.80
N CYS A 48 13.54 -17.19 9.63
CA CYS A 48 14.06 -15.83 9.78
C CYS A 48 14.59 -15.28 8.44
N ASP A 49 15.38 -16.08 7.71
CA ASP A 49 15.93 -15.68 6.40
C ASP A 49 14.79 -15.42 5.39
N GLN A 50 13.74 -16.25 5.41
CA GLN A 50 12.56 -16.06 4.55
C GLN A 50 11.80 -14.77 4.86
N VAL A 51 11.60 -14.46 6.15
CA VAL A 51 10.97 -13.21 6.58
C VAL A 51 11.81 -12.02 6.09
N GLN A 52 13.13 -12.08 6.26
CA GLN A 52 14.03 -11.00 5.86
C GLN A 52 14.03 -10.77 4.35
N GLU A 53 14.06 -11.83 3.54
CA GLU A 53 13.93 -11.71 2.08
C GLU A 53 12.55 -11.16 1.68
N GLY A 54 11.50 -11.58 2.39
CA GLY A 54 10.14 -11.09 2.19
C GLY A 54 10.01 -9.57 2.43
N ASP A 55 10.75 -9.01 3.38
CA ASP A 55 10.73 -7.58 3.72
C ASP A 55 11.06 -6.70 2.51
N HIS A 56 12.00 -7.13 1.65
CA HIS A 56 12.32 -6.44 0.41
C HIS A 56 11.11 -6.25 -0.51
N LYS A 57 10.20 -7.22 -0.52
CA LYS A 57 8.96 -7.14 -1.30
C LYS A 57 7.98 -6.13 -0.70
N VAL A 58 7.89 -6.07 0.62
CA VAL A 58 7.06 -5.07 1.34
C VAL A 58 7.57 -3.67 1.04
N ASN A 59 8.88 -3.43 1.20
CA ASN A 59 9.50 -2.14 0.90
C ASN A 59 9.28 -1.71 -0.56
N ALA A 60 9.38 -2.65 -1.52
CA ALA A 60 9.10 -2.34 -2.91
C ALA A 60 7.63 -1.97 -3.16
N MET A 61 6.68 -2.61 -2.47
CA MET A 61 5.26 -2.26 -2.56
C MET A 61 4.96 -0.90 -1.91
N GLU A 62 5.61 -0.59 -0.79
CA GLU A 62 5.49 0.72 -0.13
C GLU A 62 5.88 1.84 -1.09
N VAL A 63 7.06 1.75 -1.71
CA VAL A 63 7.54 2.77 -2.67
C VAL A 63 6.56 2.95 -3.84
N ASP A 64 6.07 1.85 -4.42
CA ASP A 64 5.09 1.90 -5.53
C ASP A 64 3.75 2.51 -5.11
N ILE A 65 3.27 2.20 -3.90
CA ILE A 65 2.06 2.78 -3.31
C ILE A 65 2.23 4.28 -3.10
N ASP A 66 3.36 4.70 -2.53
CA ASP A 66 3.67 6.11 -2.27
C ASP A 66 3.79 6.93 -3.56
N GLU A 67 4.43 6.38 -4.59
CA GLU A 67 4.48 7.03 -5.91
C GLU A 67 3.08 7.23 -6.50
N LYS A 68 2.19 6.23 -6.34
CA LYS A 68 0.79 6.32 -6.79
C LYS A 68 0.00 7.34 -5.98
N ILE A 69 0.16 7.37 -4.66
CA ILE A 69 -0.46 8.38 -3.78
C ILE A 69 0.00 9.77 -4.18
N SER A 70 1.31 9.97 -4.33
CA SER A 70 1.89 11.25 -4.72
C SER A 70 1.34 11.73 -6.07
N ARG A 71 1.22 10.83 -7.06
CA ARG A 71 0.62 11.13 -8.36
C ARG A 71 -0.86 11.53 -8.23
N VAL A 72 -1.63 10.81 -7.44
CA VAL A 72 -3.04 11.09 -7.19
C VAL A 72 -3.22 12.47 -6.54
N ILE A 73 -2.42 12.80 -5.54
CA ILE A 73 -2.44 14.09 -4.86
C ILE A 73 -2.02 15.21 -5.81
N ALA A 74 -0.92 15.03 -6.55
CA ALA A 74 -0.38 16.01 -7.49
C ALA A 74 -1.35 16.33 -8.64
N LEU A 75 -2.05 15.32 -9.17
CA LEU A 75 -3.04 15.50 -10.24
C LEU A 75 -4.31 16.20 -9.77
N ARG A 76 -4.61 16.17 -8.47
CA ARG A 76 -5.90 16.60 -7.95
C ARG A 76 -5.88 17.96 -7.30
N GLN A 77 -4.78 18.38 -6.66
CA GLN A 77 -4.61 19.62 -5.88
C GLN A 77 -5.92 20.45 -5.70
N PRO A 78 -6.95 19.95 -4.98
CA PRO A 78 -8.04 20.79 -4.53
C PRO A 78 -7.48 21.53 -3.31
N ALA A 79 -7.75 22.83 -3.21
CA ALA A 79 -7.13 23.72 -2.24
C ALA A 79 -7.07 23.13 -0.81
N ALA A 80 -5.87 22.76 -0.33
CA ALA A 80 -5.34 22.59 1.03
C ALA A 80 -6.20 22.06 2.23
N GLY A 81 -7.52 22.00 2.13
CA GLY A 81 -8.46 21.63 3.19
C GLY A 81 -8.64 20.12 3.31
N ASP A 82 -8.70 19.41 2.18
CA ASP A 82 -9.01 17.96 2.16
C ASP A 82 -7.84 17.08 2.62
N LEU A 83 -6.61 17.59 2.59
CA LEU A 83 -5.43 16.86 3.10
C LEU A 83 -5.48 16.68 4.63
N ARG A 84 -6.21 17.55 5.35
CA ARG A 84 -6.35 17.46 6.81
C ARG A 84 -7.33 16.36 7.23
N LEU A 85 -8.25 15.97 6.36
CA LEU A 85 -9.24 14.92 6.65
C LEU A 85 -8.65 13.51 6.54
N LEU A 86 -7.60 13.33 5.72
CA LEU A 86 -6.95 12.04 5.49
C LEU A 86 -5.82 11.72 6.49
N MET A 87 -5.43 12.69 7.33
CA MET A 87 -4.36 12.54 8.32
C MET A 87 -4.88 12.43 9.77
N ALA A 88 -6.20 12.40 9.98
CA ALA A 88 -6.84 12.35 11.31
C ALA A 88 -7.59 11.04 11.55
#